data_AF-A0A426U124-F1
#
_entry.id   AF-A0A426U124-F1
#
_cell.length_a   1.000
_cell.length_b   1.000
_cell.length_c   1.000
_cell.angle_alpha   90.00
_cell.angle_beta   90.00
_cell.angle_gamma   90.00
#
_symmetry.space_group_name_H-M   'P 1'
#
loop_
_entity.id
_entity.type
_entity.pdbx_description
1 polymer ?
#
loop_
_entity_poly.entity_id
_entity_poly.type
_entity_poly.pdbx_seq_one_letter_code
_entity_poly.pdbx_strand_id
1 'polypeptide(L)'
;APAPSAAETLGATSPPPMVLRAMERDLRLTEAQARTRLVNEAEAGTRAGRLQNALGKRFAGAWVSGATSAELTVASTDAADGPAIEAGGARAVVVDTPLADLKAVKTKLDLAVTGKGRETPVRYVDVRTNRVTVQATSRAAADALVEAAGVESALVNVKVSAEQPRALYDIRGGDAFYIDGTARCSVGFGVTKGDQQGFATAGHCGKAGAKTTGYNQVAQGTFQASVFPGQDMSWVGVNSDWTATPAVKGEGGQDVQTAGSVQALVGAAVCRSGSTTGWHCGTIQQHDTSVTYAEGTVDGVTRTTVCAEPGDSGGSYISGTQAQGVTSGGSGDCTRGGTTFYQPINPVLSAYGLTLRTTTSGSGTSAPEEGQEGSWAAGRVYEVGARVTLDGVSYECLQSHQAQTAYQPALAPGLWQRV
;
A
#
# COMPACT_ATOMS: atom_id res chain seq x y z
N ALA A 1 -7.77 -23.91 -41.44
CA ALA A 1 -8.32 -22.78 -40.66
C ALA A 1 -7.45 -21.55 -40.96
N PRO A 2 -7.99 -20.32 -40.98
CA PRO A 2 -7.16 -19.12 -41.00
C PRO A 2 -6.22 -19.12 -39.80
N ALA A 3 -5.04 -18.52 -39.95
CA ALA A 3 -4.13 -18.33 -38.83
C ALA A 3 -4.79 -17.46 -37.75
N PRO A 4 -4.56 -17.74 -36.45
CA PRO A 4 -5.13 -16.95 -35.38
C PRO A 4 -4.64 -15.50 -35.46
N SER A 5 -5.53 -14.57 -35.13
CA SER A 5 -5.24 -13.15 -34.97
C SER A 5 -4.24 -12.90 -33.83
N ALA A 6 -3.68 -11.70 -33.76
CA ALA A 6 -2.79 -11.34 -32.66
C ALA A 6 -3.55 -11.34 -31.33
N ALA A 7 -4.79 -10.85 -31.33
CA ALA A 7 -5.65 -10.85 -30.16
C ALA A 7 -5.96 -12.27 -29.65
N GLU A 8 -6.22 -13.23 -30.54
CA GLU A 8 -6.43 -14.64 -30.15
C GLU A 8 -5.14 -15.27 -29.61
N THR A 9 -4.01 -15.04 -30.28
CA THR A 9 -2.72 -15.59 -29.89
C THR A 9 -2.27 -15.10 -28.51
N LEU A 10 -2.57 -13.83 -28.18
CA LEU A 10 -2.23 -13.19 -26.91
C LEU A 10 -3.33 -13.33 -25.84
N GLY A 11 -4.44 -14.01 -26.14
CA GLY A 11 -5.56 -14.18 -25.20
C GLY A 11 -6.37 -12.92 -24.92
N ALA A 12 -6.19 -11.85 -25.71
CA ALA A 12 -6.89 -10.58 -25.55
C ALA A 12 -8.41 -10.68 -25.83
N THR A 13 -8.85 -11.73 -26.53
CA THR A 13 -10.28 -12.01 -26.79
C THR A 13 -11.03 -12.57 -25.57
N SER A 14 -10.30 -13.11 -24.58
CA SER A 14 -10.87 -13.71 -23.36
C SER A 14 -10.15 -13.22 -22.09
N PRO A 15 -10.20 -11.91 -21.78
CA PRO A 15 -9.48 -11.37 -20.63
C PRO A 15 -10.11 -11.80 -19.29
N PRO A 16 -9.30 -11.96 -18.22
CA PRO A 16 -9.84 -12.30 -16.90
C PRO A 16 -10.83 -11.24 -16.38
N PRO A 17 -11.96 -11.62 -15.75
CA PRO A 17 -12.97 -10.66 -15.26
C PRO A 17 -12.42 -9.61 -14.28
N MET A 18 -11.38 -9.95 -13.51
CA MET A 18 -10.72 -9.00 -12.60
C MET A 18 -9.96 -7.89 -13.34
N VAL A 19 -9.39 -8.18 -14.51
CA VAL A 19 -8.71 -7.18 -15.36
C VAL A 19 -9.74 -6.22 -15.95
N LEU A 20 -10.88 -6.75 -16.43
CA LEU A 20 -11.95 -5.92 -16.97
C LEU A 20 -12.50 -4.95 -15.92
N ARG A 21 -12.86 -5.44 -14.73
CA ARG A 21 -13.34 -4.57 -13.63
C ARG A 21 -12.33 -3.49 -13.25
N ALA A 22 -11.04 -3.81 -13.26
CA ALA A 22 -9.99 -2.83 -13.00
C ALA A 22 -9.92 -1.77 -14.11
N MET A 23 -9.97 -2.17 -15.38
CA MET A 23 -9.98 -1.24 -16.51
C MET A 23 -11.23 -0.35 -16.53
N GLU A 24 -12.40 -0.88 -16.21
CA GLU A 24 -13.64 -0.09 -16.09
C GLU A 24 -13.50 1.00 -15.03
N ARG A 25 -13.03 0.63 -13.84
CA ARG A 25 -12.81 1.56 -12.72
C ARG A 25 -11.74 2.62 -13.05
N ASP A 26 -10.57 2.18 -13.52
CA ASP A 26 -9.35 3.01 -13.57
C ASP A 26 -9.28 3.84 -14.85
N LEU A 27 -9.74 3.29 -15.97
CA LEU A 27 -9.75 3.98 -17.26
C LEU A 27 -11.11 4.59 -17.59
N ARG A 28 -12.11 4.43 -16.72
CA ARG A 28 -13.49 4.90 -16.89
C ARG A 28 -14.14 4.39 -18.18
N LEU A 29 -13.97 3.09 -18.42
CA LEU A 29 -14.51 2.40 -19.60
C LEU A 29 -15.74 1.57 -19.21
N THR A 30 -16.59 1.28 -20.20
CA THR A 30 -17.54 0.16 -20.10
C THR A 30 -16.82 -1.18 -20.30
N GLU A 31 -17.35 -2.28 -19.77
CA GLU A 31 -16.80 -3.63 -20.02
C GLU A 31 -16.58 -3.89 -21.52
N ALA A 32 -17.54 -3.51 -22.36
CA ALA A 32 -17.44 -3.64 -23.81
C ALA A 32 -16.25 -2.86 -24.39
N GLN A 33 -16.07 -1.60 -23.98
CA GLN A 33 -14.92 -0.79 -24.39
C GLN A 33 -13.59 -1.38 -23.88
N ALA A 34 -13.54 -1.89 -22.65
CA ALA A 34 -12.34 -2.52 -22.09
C ALA A 34 -11.94 -3.78 -22.89
N ARG A 35 -12.91 -4.64 -23.23
CA ARG A 35 -12.69 -5.80 -24.10
C ARG A 35 -12.19 -5.39 -25.49
N THR A 36 -12.87 -4.45 -26.14
CA THR A 36 -12.47 -3.95 -27.46
C THR A 36 -11.09 -3.31 -27.41
N ARG A 37 -10.75 -2.59 -26.34
CA ARG A 37 -9.44 -1.96 -26.15
C ARG A 37 -8.31 -2.98 -26.17
N LEU A 38 -8.43 -4.07 -25.40
CA LEU A 38 -7.41 -5.12 -25.33
C LEU A 38 -7.19 -5.80 -26.69
N VAL A 39 -8.27 -6.07 -27.43
CA VAL A 39 -8.20 -6.61 -28.80
C VAL A 39 -7.47 -5.64 -29.72
N ASN A 40 -7.86 -4.36 -29.72
CA ASN A 40 -7.23 -3.35 -30.57
C ASN A 40 -5.74 -3.16 -30.26
N GLU A 41 -5.35 -3.18 -28.98
CA GLU A 41 -3.96 -3.05 -28.55
C GLU A 41 -3.10 -4.24 -29.02
N ALA A 42 -3.61 -5.46 -28.91
CA ALA A 42 -2.94 -6.66 -29.40
C ALA A 42 -2.72 -6.61 -30.92
N GLU A 43 -3.75 -6.24 -31.68
CA GLU A 43 -3.67 -6.10 -33.13
C GLU A 43 -2.76 -4.94 -33.57
N ALA A 44 -2.85 -3.81 -32.87
CA ALA A 44 -1.98 -2.66 -33.11
C ALA A 44 -0.50 -3.01 -32.86
N GLY A 45 -0.19 -3.80 -31.84
CA GLY A 45 1.17 -4.28 -31.58
C GLY A 45 1.77 -5.05 -32.76
N THR A 46 0.97 -5.94 -33.37
CA THR A 46 1.41 -6.70 -34.56
C THR A 46 1.60 -5.82 -35.79
N ARG A 47 0.66 -4.89 -36.06
CA ARG A 47 0.79 -3.91 -37.15
C ARG A 47 2.03 -3.02 -36.98
N ALA A 48 2.23 -2.49 -35.78
CA ALA A 48 3.38 -1.66 -35.44
C ALA A 48 4.70 -2.42 -35.61
N GLY A 49 4.78 -3.68 -35.18
CA GLY A 49 5.97 -4.52 -35.36
C GLY A 49 6.31 -4.79 -36.84
N ARG A 50 5.31 -5.08 -37.67
CA ARG A 50 5.50 -5.26 -39.13
C ARG A 50 6.00 -3.98 -39.79
N LEU A 51 5.38 -2.85 -39.45
CA LEU A 51 5.78 -1.53 -39.97
C LEU A 51 7.20 -1.17 -39.49
N GLN A 52 7.53 -1.39 -38.23
CA GLN A 52 8.89 -1.18 -37.73
C GLN A 52 9.93 -1.98 -38.52
N ASN A 53 9.65 -3.25 -38.82
CA ASN A 53 10.56 -4.10 -39.60
C ASN A 53 10.70 -3.60 -41.06
N ALA A 54 9.60 -3.15 -41.68
CA ALA A 54 9.60 -2.65 -43.05
C ALA A 54 10.32 -1.30 -43.19
N LEU A 55 10.12 -0.40 -42.22
CA LEU A 55 10.68 0.95 -42.22
C LEU A 55 12.15 0.97 -41.80
N GLY A 56 12.57 0.01 -40.97
CA GLY A 56 13.95 -0.16 -40.52
C GLY A 56 14.45 1.07 -39.78
N LYS A 57 15.59 1.63 -40.22
CA LYS A 57 16.25 2.78 -39.59
C LYS A 57 15.41 4.06 -39.58
N ARG A 58 14.37 4.16 -40.43
CA ARG A 58 13.50 5.34 -40.53
C ARG A 58 12.35 5.32 -39.52
N PHE A 59 12.11 4.19 -38.84
CA PHE A 59 11.08 4.08 -37.82
C PHE A 59 11.38 5.00 -36.62
N ALA A 60 10.42 5.86 -36.28
CA ALA A 60 10.56 6.86 -35.22
C ALA A 60 9.61 6.65 -34.03
N GLY A 61 8.74 5.63 -34.09
CA GLY A 61 7.90 5.20 -32.98
C GLY A 61 6.49 4.84 -33.41
N ALA A 62 5.72 4.27 -32.48
CA ALA A 62 4.31 3.95 -32.69
C ALA A 62 3.53 4.10 -31.37
N TRP A 63 2.27 4.52 -31.45
CA TRP A 63 1.39 4.63 -30.28
C TRP A 63 -0.08 4.48 -30.67
N VAL A 64 -0.91 4.13 -29.69
CA VAL A 64 -2.36 4.09 -29.84
C VAL A 64 -3.05 5.28 -29.16
N SER A 65 -4.21 5.67 -29.67
CA SER A 65 -5.08 6.73 -29.13
C SER A 65 -6.55 6.30 -29.07
N GLY A 66 -7.32 7.03 -28.26
CA GLY A 66 -8.75 6.82 -28.06
C GLY A 66 -9.09 5.91 -26.88
N ALA A 67 -10.37 5.94 -26.48
CA ALA A 67 -10.89 5.15 -25.36
C ALA A 67 -10.70 3.63 -25.56
N THR A 68 -10.78 3.17 -26.81
CA THR A 68 -10.62 1.76 -27.18
C THR A 68 -9.31 1.48 -27.91
N SER A 69 -8.32 2.39 -27.88
CA SER A 69 -7.03 2.21 -28.57
C SER A 69 -7.15 1.88 -30.07
N ALA A 70 -8.23 2.35 -30.71
CA ALA A 70 -8.56 1.98 -32.09
C ALA A 70 -7.64 2.62 -33.13
N GLU A 71 -7.11 3.80 -32.84
CA GLU A 71 -6.22 4.52 -33.75
C GLU A 71 -4.76 4.17 -33.43
N LEU A 72 -4.06 3.54 -34.38
CA LEU A 72 -2.62 3.33 -34.35
C LEU A 72 -1.95 4.45 -35.16
N THR A 73 -1.00 5.16 -34.58
CA THR A 73 -0.11 6.08 -35.29
C THR A 73 1.29 5.48 -35.37
N VAL A 74 1.94 5.59 -36.53
CA VAL A 74 3.36 5.24 -36.73
C VAL A 74 4.10 6.46 -37.27
N ALA A 75 5.19 6.80 -36.59
CA ALA A 75 6.09 7.88 -36.99
C ALA A 75 7.26 7.34 -37.83
N SER A 76 7.59 8.03 -38.92
CA SER A 76 8.78 7.78 -39.76
C SER A 76 9.56 9.08 -39.99
N THR A 77 10.85 8.95 -40.30
CA THR A 77 11.68 10.07 -40.73
C THR A 77 11.60 10.38 -42.23
N ASP A 78 10.77 9.64 -42.96
CA ASP A 78 10.65 9.77 -44.41
C ASP A 78 9.18 9.83 -44.83
N ALA A 79 8.82 10.91 -45.52
CA ALA A 79 7.47 11.12 -46.03
C ALA A 79 7.05 10.05 -47.06
N ALA A 80 8.00 9.42 -47.74
CA ALA A 80 7.72 8.35 -48.70
C ALA A 80 7.13 7.08 -48.03
N ASP A 81 7.21 6.96 -46.71
CA ASP A 81 6.65 5.84 -45.96
C ASP A 81 5.15 5.92 -45.70
N GLY A 82 4.55 7.09 -45.89
CA GLY A 82 3.13 7.33 -45.63
C GLY A 82 2.21 6.25 -46.23
N PRO A 83 2.30 5.97 -47.55
CA PRO A 83 1.48 4.93 -48.19
C PRO A 83 1.66 3.53 -47.58
N ALA A 84 2.88 3.14 -47.22
CA ALA A 84 3.15 1.83 -46.61
C ALA A 84 2.58 1.74 -45.19
N ILE A 85 2.66 2.83 -44.42
CA ILE A 85 2.09 2.93 -43.07
C ILE A 85 0.57 2.87 -43.10
N GLU A 86 -0.07 3.61 -44.01
CA GLU A 86 -1.52 3.63 -44.19
C GLU A 86 -2.05 2.28 -44.68
N ALA A 87 -1.39 1.66 -45.66
CA ALA A 87 -1.70 0.29 -46.09
C ALA A 87 -1.53 -0.74 -44.96
N GLY A 88 -0.63 -0.46 -44.02
CA GLY A 88 -0.44 -1.23 -42.80
C GLY A 88 -1.51 -1.01 -41.73
N GLY A 89 -2.49 -0.15 -41.95
CA GLY A 89 -3.59 0.13 -41.03
C GLY A 89 -3.22 1.10 -39.89
N ALA A 90 -2.32 2.05 -40.17
CA ALA A 90 -1.90 3.07 -39.21
C ALA A 90 -1.92 4.47 -39.82
N ARG A 91 -2.10 5.49 -38.98
CA ARG A 91 -1.90 6.89 -39.34
C ARG A 91 -0.40 7.18 -39.44
N ALA A 92 0.04 7.74 -40.57
CA ALA A 92 1.43 8.14 -40.75
C ALA A 92 1.70 9.53 -40.14
N VAL A 93 2.85 9.68 -39.47
CA VAL A 93 3.39 10.97 -39.03
C VAL A 93 4.85 11.05 -39.45
N VAL A 94 5.27 12.16 -40.04
CA VAL A 94 6.68 12.42 -40.38
C VAL A 94 7.31 13.22 -39.25
N VAL A 95 8.49 12.79 -38.79
CA VAL A 95 9.27 13.42 -37.72
C VAL A 95 10.76 13.44 -38.06
N ASP A 96 11.59 14.16 -37.30
CA ASP A 96 12.97 14.40 -37.70
C ASP A 96 13.95 13.32 -37.25
N THR A 97 13.71 12.70 -36.08
CA THR A 97 14.70 11.83 -35.42
C THR A 97 14.21 10.38 -35.39
N PRO A 98 15.01 9.41 -35.86
CA PRO A 98 14.62 8.01 -35.79
C PRO A 98 14.69 7.49 -34.34
N LEU A 99 13.94 6.43 -34.04
CA LEU A 99 13.81 5.90 -32.68
C LEU A 99 15.16 5.41 -32.11
N ALA A 100 16.04 4.91 -32.97
CA ALA A 100 17.37 4.46 -32.58
C ALA A 100 18.22 5.59 -31.98
N ASP A 101 18.14 6.78 -32.57
CA ASP A 101 18.93 7.95 -32.14
C ASP A 101 18.38 8.52 -30.83
N LEU A 102 17.05 8.60 -30.68
CA LEU A 102 16.43 8.96 -29.41
C LEU A 102 16.80 7.98 -28.28
N LYS A 103 16.86 6.67 -28.57
CA LYS A 103 17.32 5.66 -27.61
C LYS A 103 18.79 5.88 -27.23
N ALA A 104 19.66 6.20 -28.19
CA ALA A 104 21.06 6.50 -27.92
C ALA A 104 21.23 7.74 -27.03
N VAL A 105 20.45 8.80 -27.26
CA VAL A 105 20.39 9.99 -26.40
C VAL A 105 19.95 9.62 -24.98
N LYS A 106 18.87 8.83 -24.84
CA LYS A 106 18.40 8.38 -23.52
C LYS A 106 19.49 7.58 -22.78
N THR A 107 20.19 6.67 -23.45
CA THR A 107 21.28 5.90 -22.85
C THR A 107 22.40 6.78 -22.34
N LYS A 108 22.82 7.81 -23.09
CA LYS A 108 23.82 8.78 -22.62
C LYS A 108 23.35 9.54 -21.38
N LEU A 109 22.10 10.00 -21.38
CA LEU A 109 21.50 10.67 -20.22
C LEU A 109 21.42 9.75 -19.00
N ASP A 110 21.10 8.47 -19.18
CA ASP A 110 21.06 7.50 -18.08
C ASP A 110 22.45 7.24 -17.48
N LEU A 111 23.49 7.17 -18.31
CA LEU A 111 24.88 6.96 -17.88
C LEU A 111 25.49 8.19 -17.18
N ALA A 112 25.00 9.39 -17.50
CA ALA A 112 25.48 10.64 -16.91
C ALA A 112 24.89 10.95 -15.53
N VAL A 113 23.91 10.16 -15.06
CA VAL A 113 23.29 10.38 -13.75
C VAL A 113 24.33 10.15 -12.64
N THR A 114 24.48 11.14 -11.76
CA THR A 114 25.37 11.06 -10.60
C THR A 114 24.60 10.86 -9.30
N GLY A 115 25.31 10.38 -8.26
CA GLY A 115 24.75 10.18 -6.92
C GLY A 115 23.53 9.24 -6.92
N LYS A 116 22.44 9.65 -6.26
CA LYS A 116 21.18 8.91 -6.20
C LYS A 116 20.18 9.28 -7.31
N GLY A 117 20.56 10.16 -8.24
CA GLY A 117 19.69 10.60 -9.35
C GLY A 117 18.41 11.35 -8.95
N ARG A 118 18.33 11.90 -7.72
CA ARG A 118 17.11 12.51 -7.16
C ARG A 118 16.69 13.82 -7.82
N GLU A 119 17.62 14.56 -8.42
CA GLU A 119 17.31 15.84 -9.07
C GLU A 119 16.76 15.66 -10.49
N THR A 120 17.05 14.52 -11.11
CA THR A 120 16.55 14.12 -12.44
C THR A 120 16.01 12.69 -12.33
N PRO A 121 14.86 12.47 -11.69
CA PRO A 121 14.42 11.11 -11.35
C PRO A 121 13.94 10.31 -12.56
N VAL A 122 13.38 10.95 -13.59
CA VAL A 122 12.73 10.27 -14.71
C VAL A 122 13.30 10.71 -16.06
N ARG A 123 13.61 9.75 -16.92
CA ARG A 123 14.02 9.94 -18.33
C ARG A 123 13.33 8.92 -19.22
N TYR A 124 12.81 9.35 -20.36
CA TYR A 124 12.19 8.45 -21.34
C TYR A 124 12.27 9.00 -22.75
N VAL A 125 12.24 8.10 -23.73
CA VAL A 125 11.97 8.48 -25.13
C VAL A 125 10.47 8.75 -25.25
N ASP A 126 10.13 9.97 -25.63
CA ASP A 126 8.77 10.39 -25.96
C ASP A 126 8.58 10.32 -27.47
N VAL A 127 8.02 9.20 -27.93
CA VAL A 127 7.76 8.97 -29.37
C VAL A 127 6.68 9.90 -29.92
N ARG A 128 5.83 10.49 -29.07
CA ARG A 128 4.76 11.39 -29.50
C ARG A 128 5.28 12.78 -29.80
N THR A 129 6.29 13.23 -29.06
CA THR A 129 6.96 14.53 -29.29
C THR A 129 8.30 14.39 -30.03
N ASN A 130 8.67 13.18 -30.45
CA ASN A 130 9.94 12.84 -31.10
C ASN A 130 11.19 13.38 -30.37
N ARG A 131 11.19 13.29 -29.03
CA ARG A 131 12.27 13.80 -28.16
C ARG A 131 12.54 12.86 -26.99
N VAL A 132 13.67 13.02 -26.31
CA VAL A 132 13.91 12.42 -24.99
C VAL A 132 13.45 13.41 -23.92
N THR A 133 12.53 13.03 -23.05
CA THR A 133 12.12 13.90 -21.94
C THR A 133 12.93 13.59 -20.68
N VAL A 134 13.50 14.62 -20.07
CA VAL A 134 14.07 14.62 -18.72
C VAL A 134 13.05 15.29 -17.80
N GLN A 135 12.50 14.54 -16.83
CA GLN A 135 11.78 15.17 -15.73
C GLN A 135 12.73 15.43 -14.57
N ALA A 136 12.74 16.66 -14.07
CA ALA A 136 13.70 17.13 -13.07
C ALA A 136 13.05 18.05 -12.04
N THR A 137 13.65 18.15 -10.86
CA THR A 137 13.20 19.05 -9.78
C THR A 137 13.37 20.52 -10.13
N SER A 138 14.32 20.83 -11.03
CA SER A 138 14.54 22.16 -11.58
C SER A 138 15.08 22.09 -13.00
N ARG A 139 14.96 23.18 -13.76
CA ARG A 139 15.58 23.30 -15.08
C ARG A 139 17.10 23.21 -15.00
N ALA A 140 17.72 23.85 -14.02
CA ALA A 140 19.17 23.82 -13.81
C ALA A 140 19.71 22.40 -13.62
N ALA A 141 19.01 21.56 -12.85
CA ALA A 141 19.39 20.15 -12.68
C ALA A 141 19.29 19.35 -13.98
N ALA A 142 18.25 19.59 -14.79
CA ALA A 142 18.12 18.95 -16.09
C ALA A 142 19.24 19.39 -17.05
N ASP A 143 19.52 20.70 -17.12
CA ASP A 143 20.55 21.27 -17.98
C ASP A 143 21.95 20.74 -17.62
N ALA A 144 22.25 20.63 -16.32
CA ALA A 144 23.49 20.03 -15.83
C ALA A 144 23.64 18.56 -16.25
N LEU A 145 22.55 17.77 -16.20
CA LEU A 145 22.58 16.38 -16.68
C LEU A 145 22.76 16.31 -18.20
N VAL A 146 22.09 17.17 -18.96
CA VAL A 146 22.20 17.23 -20.43
C VAL A 146 23.62 17.57 -20.85
N GLU A 147 24.23 18.56 -20.18
CA GLU A 147 25.63 18.94 -20.39
C GLU A 147 26.59 17.78 -20.05
N ALA A 148 26.40 17.15 -18.88
CA ALA A 148 27.21 16.01 -18.46
C ALA A 148 27.10 14.81 -19.40
N ALA A 149 25.92 14.59 -20.00
CA ALA A 149 25.69 13.52 -20.97
C ALA A 149 26.26 13.83 -22.37
N GLY A 150 26.64 15.08 -22.64
CA GLY A 150 27.12 15.52 -23.96
C GLY A 150 26.10 15.26 -25.08
N VAL A 151 24.82 15.47 -24.80
CA VAL A 151 23.72 15.28 -25.78
C VAL A 151 23.21 16.62 -26.29
N GLU A 152 22.70 16.62 -27.52
CA GLU A 152 22.11 17.82 -28.12
C GLU A 152 20.83 18.24 -27.41
N SER A 153 20.79 19.47 -26.92
CA SER A 153 19.62 20.00 -26.19
C SER A 153 18.35 20.04 -27.03
N ALA A 154 18.46 20.15 -28.36
CA ALA A 154 17.32 20.12 -29.28
C ALA A 154 16.56 18.78 -29.28
N LEU A 155 17.25 17.67 -28.93
CA LEU A 155 16.67 16.34 -28.81
C LEU A 155 16.07 16.09 -27.42
N VAL A 156 16.24 17.02 -26.48
CA VAL A 156 15.80 16.88 -25.10
C VAL A 156 14.66 17.84 -24.77
N ASN A 157 13.59 17.30 -24.19
CA ASN A 157 12.55 18.10 -23.56
C ASN A 157 12.75 18.09 -22.04
N VAL A 158 12.72 19.27 -21.40
CA VAL A 158 12.83 19.38 -19.94
C VAL A 158 11.44 19.63 -19.36
N LYS A 159 11.00 18.73 -18.49
CA LYS A 159 9.77 18.86 -17.71
C LYS A 159 10.12 19.06 -16.24
N VAL A 160 9.91 20.27 -15.72
CA VAL A 160 10.03 20.49 -14.28
C VAL A 160 8.88 19.76 -13.59
N SER A 161 9.21 18.87 -12.66
CA SER A 161 8.28 17.95 -12.02
C SER A 161 8.64 17.77 -10.55
N ALA A 162 7.61 17.72 -9.70
CA ALA A 162 7.75 17.32 -8.30
C ALA A 162 7.77 15.79 -8.13
N GLU A 163 7.66 15.03 -9.23
CA GLU A 163 7.65 13.57 -9.21
C GLU A 163 8.95 13.02 -8.62
N GLN A 164 8.82 12.17 -7.59
CA GLN A 164 9.91 11.47 -6.94
C GLN A 164 9.51 10.00 -6.83
N PRO A 165 9.79 9.17 -7.86
CA PRO A 165 9.50 7.75 -7.83
C PRO A 165 10.20 7.09 -6.65
N ARG A 166 9.47 6.21 -5.98
CA ARG A 166 9.94 5.45 -4.83
C ARG A 166 9.45 4.02 -4.92
N ALA A 167 10.11 3.12 -4.21
CA ALA A 167 9.54 1.81 -3.99
C ALA A 167 8.27 1.92 -3.13
N LEU A 168 7.28 1.07 -3.41
CA LEU A 168 6.06 0.96 -2.63
C LEU A 168 6.12 -0.38 -1.87
N TYR A 169 6.06 -0.33 -0.55
CA TYR A 169 6.01 -1.50 0.33
C TYR A 169 4.74 -1.45 1.18
N ASP A 170 4.16 -2.61 1.46
CA ASP A 170 2.99 -2.71 2.32
C ASP A 170 3.40 -3.13 3.74
N ILE A 171 2.71 -2.56 4.72
CA ILE A 171 2.79 -2.96 6.11
C ILE A 171 1.63 -3.91 6.38
N ARG A 172 1.94 -5.11 6.84
CA ARG A 172 0.97 -6.12 7.24
C ARG A 172 1.27 -6.61 8.65
N GLY A 173 0.22 -6.86 9.43
CA GLY A 173 0.35 -7.47 10.74
C GLY A 173 1.08 -8.82 10.66
N GLY A 174 1.97 -9.09 11.61
CA GLY A 174 2.79 -10.31 11.66
C GLY A 174 4.09 -10.28 10.85
N ASP A 175 4.28 -9.31 9.94
CA ASP A 175 5.57 -9.15 9.25
C ASP A 175 6.68 -8.72 10.23
N ALA A 176 7.91 -9.16 9.96
CA ALA A 176 9.08 -8.76 10.76
C ALA A 176 9.40 -7.27 10.56
N PHE A 177 9.88 -6.63 11.61
CA PHE A 177 10.63 -5.39 11.51
C PHE A 177 11.81 -5.42 12.48
N TYR A 178 12.85 -4.66 12.17
CA TYR A 178 14.09 -4.62 12.92
C TYR A 178 14.29 -3.25 13.52
N ILE A 179 14.78 -3.21 14.77
CA ILE A 179 14.97 -1.99 15.56
C ILE A 179 16.46 -1.75 15.70
N ASP A 180 16.93 -0.61 15.19
CA ASP A 180 18.33 -0.18 15.19
C ASP A 180 19.33 -1.25 14.69
N GLY A 181 18.85 -2.20 13.88
CA GLY A 181 19.63 -3.33 13.37
C GLY A 181 20.01 -4.39 14.40
N THR A 182 19.47 -4.34 15.64
CA THR A 182 19.89 -5.20 16.75
C THR A 182 18.78 -6.10 17.29
N ALA A 183 17.52 -5.65 17.23
CA ALA A 183 16.37 -6.40 17.71
C ALA A 183 15.38 -6.67 16.57
N ARG A 184 14.57 -7.73 16.72
CA ARG A 184 13.48 -8.06 15.81
C ARG A 184 12.18 -8.19 16.60
N CYS A 185 11.14 -7.52 16.11
CA CYS A 185 9.76 -7.68 16.56
C CYS A 185 8.84 -7.90 15.35
N SER A 186 7.55 -8.04 15.62
CA SER A 186 6.50 -8.21 14.64
C SER A 186 5.58 -7.00 14.59
N VAL A 187 5.15 -6.63 13.39
CA VAL A 187 4.14 -5.58 13.17
C VAL A 187 2.81 -6.02 13.79
N GLY A 188 2.14 -5.15 14.54
CA GLY A 188 0.83 -5.42 15.10
C GLY A 188 -0.27 -5.13 14.10
N PHE A 189 -0.65 -3.85 13.97
CA PHE A 189 -1.70 -3.44 13.03
C PHE A 189 -1.32 -2.15 12.31
N GLY A 190 -1.68 -2.06 11.03
CA GLY A 190 -1.59 -0.80 10.29
C GLY A 190 -2.47 0.26 10.94
N VAL A 191 -1.93 1.46 11.18
CA VAL A 191 -2.64 2.59 11.78
C VAL A 191 -2.29 3.89 11.05
N THR A 192 -3.06 4.93 11.32
CA THR A 192 -2.84 6.30 10.86
C THR A 192 -2.99 7.29 12.01
N LYS A 193 -2.24 8.39 11.94
CA LYS A 193 -2.44 9.59 12.77
C LYS A 193 -2.52 10.81 11.86
N GLY A 194 -3.74 11.23 11.51
CA GLY A 194 -3.93 12.10 10.35
C GLY A 194 -3.37 11.42 9.09
N ASP A 195 -2.54 12.12 8.32
CA ASP A 195 -1.90 11.58 7.12
C ASP A 195 -0.70 10.67 7.41
N GLN A 196 -0.18 10.67 8.65
CA GLN A 196 0.97 9.86 9.02
C GLN A 196 0.57 8.39 9.10
N GLN A 197 1.08 7.59 8.16
CA GLN A 197 0.95 6.13 8.14
C GLN A 197 1.86 5.51 9.20
N GLY A 198 1.49 4.35 9.72
CA GLY A 198 2.29 3.65 10.71
C GLY A 198 1.76 2.27 11.07
N PHE A 199 2.30 1.72 12.15
CA PHE A 199 1.78 0.52 12.79
C PHE A 199 1.88 0.57 14.30
N ALA A 200 0.91 -0.05 14.98
CA ALA A 200 0.98 -0.34 16.40
C ALA A 200 1.84 -1.59 16.64
N THR A 201 2.61 -1.60 17.74
CA THR A 201 3.43 -2.73 18.18
C THR A 201 3.66 -2.67 19.70
N ALA A 202 4.46 -3.57 20.26
CA ALA A 202 4.73 -3.62 21.70
C ALA A 202 5.71 -2.51 22.12
N GLY A 203 5.58 -2.03 23.35
CA GLY A 203 6.44 -0.99 23.93
C GLY A 203 7.86 -1.47 24.20
N HIS A 204 8.02 -2.72 24.66
CA HIS A 204 9.35 -3.28 24.97
C HIS A 204 10.24 -3.46 23.72
N CYS A 205 9.68 -3.43 22.51
CA CYS A 205 10.44 -3.56 21.26
C CYS A 205 11.39 -2.39 20.99
N GLY A 206 11.08 -1.19 21.50
CA GLY A 206 11.89 -0.01 21.21
C GLY A 206 11.41 1.24 21.98
N LYS A 207 12.34 2.17 22.21
CA LYS A 207 12.03 3.47 22.80
C LYS A 207 11.67 4.49 21.72
N ALA A 208 10.98 5.57 22.09
CA ALA A 208 10.71 6.67 21.17
C ALA A 208 12.01 7.19 20.54
N GLY A 209 12.01 7.41 19.23
CA GLY A 209 13.19 7.79 18.45
C GLY A 209 14.01 6.63 17.87
N ALA A 210 13.79 5.38 18.31
CA ALA A 210 14.45 4.21 17.71
C ALA A 210 14.03 4.02 16.25
N LYS A 211 14.99 3.69 15.38
CA LYS A 211 14.76 3.57 13.93
C LYS A 211 14.38 2.15 13.57
N THR A 212 13.52 2.01 12.56
CA THR A 212 13.10 0.70 12.05
C THR A 212 13.48 0.47 10.61
N THR A 213 13.80 -0.78 10.30
CA THR A 213 13.79 -1.33 8.93
C THR A 213 12.72 -2.42 8.84
N GLY A 214 12.09 -2.55 7.67
CA GLY A 214 11.01 -3.53 7.48
C GLY A 214 11.53 -4.95 7.23
N TYR A 215 10.61 -5.86 6.92
CA TYR A 215 10.92 -7.27 6.65
C TYR A 215 11.97 -7.47 5.52
N ASN A 216 12.08 -6.49 4.62
CA ASN A 216 13.02 -6.44 3.51
C ASN A 216 14.31 -5.68 3.82
N GLN A 217 14.55 -5.34 5.09
CA GLN A 217 15.69 -4.55 5.59
C GLN A 217 15.82 -3.13 5.01
N VAL A 218 14.78 -2.62 4.33
CA VAL A 218 14.75 -1.23 3.86
C VAL A 218 14.28 -0.33 4.99
N ALA A 219 14.81 0.90 5.04
CA ALA A 219 14.39 1.92 5.99
C ALA A 219 12.87 2.07 6.00
N GLN A 220 12.27 1.99 7.18
CA GLN A 220 10.82 1.91 7.34
C GLN A 220 10.28 3.08 8.14
N GLY A 221 10.73 3.29 9.38
CA GLY A 221 10.10 4.27 10.25
C GLY A 221 10.88 4.57 11.51
N THR A 222 10.19 5.20 12.45
CA THR A 222 10.73 5.55 13.77
C THR A 222 9.63 5.43 14.81
N PHE A 223 9.96 4.87 15.97
CA PHE A 223 9.04 4.82 17.12
C PHE A 223 8.66 6.24 17.55
N GLN A 224 7.37 6.55 17.49
CA GLN A 224 6.86 7.89 17.80
C GLN A 224 6.51 8.03 19.28
N ALA A 225 5.98 6.95 19.86
CA ALA A 225 5.71 6.84 21.28
C ALA A 225 5.87 5.38 21.71
N SER A 226 6.29 5.16 22.95
CA SER A 226 6.47 3.84 23.54
C SER A 226 6.38 3.93 25.06
N VAL A 227 5.62 3.02 25.67
CA VAL A 227 5.51 2.83 27.11
C VAL A 227 5.81 1.38 27.43
N PHE A 228 6.82 1.17 28.29
CA PHE A 228 7.19 -0.11 28.91
C PHE A 228 8.25 0.13 30.01
N PRO A 229 8.08 -0.40 31.24
CA PRO A 229 6.93 -1.18 31.75
C PRO A 229 5.70 -0.31 32.10
N GLY A 230 4.74 -0.85 32.86
CA GLY A 230 3.45 -0.25 33.22
C GLY A 230 2.35 -0.59 32.23
N GLN A 231 2.59 -0.29 30.96
CA GLN A 231 1.85 -0.84 29.81
C GLN A 231 2.88 -1.39 28.81
N ASP A 232 2.43 -2.06 27.75
CA ASP A 232 3.34 -2.55 26.70
C ASP A 232 2.85 -2.15 25.31
N MET A 233 2.81 -0.84 25.07
CA MET A 233 2.25 -0.25 23.85
C MET A 233 3.17 0.78 23.21
N SER A 234 3.28 0.70 21.88
CA SER A 234 3.97 1.68 21.06
C SER A 234 3.33 1.82 19.69
N TRP A 235 3.76 2.83 18.95
CA TRP A 235 3.53 2.89 17.51
C TRP A 235 4.72 3.49 16.77
N VAL A 236 4.87 3.05 15.52
CA VAL A 236 5.93 3.46 14.60
C VAL A 236 5.28 4.25 13.48
N GLY A 237 5.73 5.49 13.29
CA GLY A 237 5.42 6.29 12.11
C GLY A 237 6.39 5.91 10.99
N VAL A 238 5.86 5.58 9.80
CA VAL A 238 6.67 5.15 8.66
C VAL A 238 6.95 6.27 7.68
N ASN A 239 8.04 6.12 6.92
CA ASN A 239 8.35 7.01 5.81
C ASN A 239 7.40 6.77 4.62
N SER A 240 7.53 7.60 3.59
CA SER A 240 6.65 7.54 2.43
C SER A 240 6.67 6.20 1.72
N ASP A 241 7.77 5.45 1.75
CA ASP A 241 7.96 4.20 0.98
C ASP A 241 7.01 3.09 1.42
N TRP A 242 6.42 3.20 2.61
CA TRP A 242 5.59 2.19 3.24
C TRP A 242 4.13 2.62 3.38
N THR A 243 3.20 1.71 3.12
CA THR A 243 1.76 1.94 3.18
C THR A 243 1.14 1.07 4.27
N ALA A 244 0.39 1.67 5.20
CA ALA A 244 -0.34 0.90 6.20
C ALA A 244 -1.59 0.25 5.58
N THR A 245 -1.68 -1.07 5.66
CA THR A 245 -2.80 -1.86 5.13
C THR A 245 -3.66 -2.44 6.25
N PRO A 246 -4.91 -2.85 5.97
CA PRO A 246 -5.73 -3.61 6.91
C PRO A 246 -5.32 -5.09 7.02
N ALA A 247 -4.29 -5.55 6.31
CA ALA A 247 -3.93 -6.96 6.25
C ALA A 247 -3.13 -7.41 7.48
N VAL A 248 -3.43 -8.62 7.95
CA VAL A 248 -2.63 -9.41 8.89
C VAL A 248 -2.24 -10.70 8.19
N LYS A 249 -0.96 -11.06 8.21
CA LYS A 249 -0.45 -12.29 7.62
C LYS A 249 -1.02 -13.50 8.35
N GLY A 250 -1.94 -14.20 7.72
CA GLY A 250 -2.63 -15.37 8.24
C GLY A 250 -1.91 -16.69 7.94
N GLU A 251 -2.64 -17.79 8.17
CA GLU A 251 -2.18 -19.14 7.87
C GLU A 251 -1.73 -19.28 6.41
N GLY A 252 -0.61 -19.99 6.19
CA GLY A 252 -0.02 -20.17 4.86
C GLY A 252 0.40 -18.85 4.18
N GLY A 253 0.48 -17.74 4.91
CA GLY A 253 0.80 -16.42 4.39
C GLY A 253 -0.36 -15.71 3.67
N GLN A 254 -1.59 -16.22 3.79
CA GLN A 254 -2.78 -15.57 3.24
C GLN A 254 -3.22 -14.42 4.14
N ASP A 255 -3.57 -13.27 3.57
CA ASP A 255 -3.92 -12.10 4.37
C ASP A 255 -5.34 -12.21 4.95
N VAL A 256 -5.43 -12.09 6.29
CA VAL A 256 -6.68 -11.84 7.00
C VAL A 256 -6.91 -10.34 7.05
N GLN A 257 -8.09 -9.90 6.60
CA GLN A 257 -8.40 -8.48 6.50
C GLN A 257 -9.07 -7.97 7.78
N THR A 258 -8.48 -6.93 8.37
CA THR A 258 -8.99 -6.28 9.58
C THR A 258 -10.18 -5.38 9.22
N ALA A 259 -11.30 -5.57 9.90
CA ALA A 259 -12.54 -4.82 9.69
C ALA A 259 -12.84 -3.83 10.83
N GLY A 260 -12.27 -4.02 12.01
CA GLY A 260 -12.50 -3.17 13.18
C GLY A 260 -11.72 -3.62 14.41
N SER A 261 -12.09 -3.12 15.59
CA SER A 261 -11.46 -3.43 16.87
C SER A 261 -12.46 -3.72 17.99
N VAL A 262 -13.57 -4.38 17.67
CA VAL A 262 -14.52 -4.85 18.68
C VAL A 262 -13.83 -5.85 19.60
N GLN A 263 -13.81 -5.56 20.91
CA GLN A 263 -13.17 -6.42 21.90
C GLN A 263 -13.94 -7.74 22.06
N ALA A 264 -13.25 -8.85 21.88
CA ALA A 264 -13.82 -10.18 22.05
C ALA A 264 -13.88 -10.58 23.53
N LEU A 265 -14.90 -11.37 23.90
CA LEU A 265 -15.13 -11.84 25.27
C LEU A 265 -14.14 -12.93 25.71
N VAL A 266 -14.02 -13.14 27.02
CA VAL A 266 -13.40 -14.34 27.60
C VAL A 266 -14.05 -15.60 27.02
N GLY A 267 -13.22 -16.57 26.64
CA GLY A 267 -13.62 -17.81 25.96
C GLY A 267 -13.68 -17.70 24.44
N ALA A 268 -13.63 -16.50 23.87
CA ALA A 268 -13.62 -16.32 22.42
C ALA A 268 -12.35 -16.89 21.78
N ALA A 269 -12.49 -17.40 20.56
CA ALA A 269 -11.35 -17.78 19.73
C ALA A 269 -10.56 -16.54 19.33
N VAL A 270 -9.24 -16.64 19.40
CA VAL A 270 -8.32 -15.58 19.00
C VAL A 270 -7.09 -16.19 18.36
N CYS A 271 -6.60 -15.56 17.29
CA CYS A 271 -5.40 -15.96 16.59
C CYS A 271 -4.34 -14.86 16.70
N ARG A 272 -3.07 -15.26 16.68
CA ARG A 272 -1.93 -14.36 16.61
C ARG A 272 -1.10 -14.63 15.37
N SER A 273 -0.59 -13.54 14.79
CA SER A 273 0.46 -13.57 13.77
C SER A 273 1.76 -12.97 14.30
N GLY A 274 2.87 -13.68 14.10
CA GLY A 274 4.21 -13.23 14.48
C GLY A 274 5.29 -13.70 13.50
N SER A 275 6.40 -12.99 13.48
CA SER A 275 7.50 -13.22 12.53
C SER A 275 8.36 -14.44 12.85
N THR A 276 8.21 -15.04 14.04
CA THR A 276 8.94 -16.25 14.45
C THR A 276 8.10 -17.49 14.25
N THR A 277 6.93 -17.55 14.89
CA THR A 277 6.09 -18.76 14.89
C THR A 277 4.99 -18.73 13.83
N GLY A 278 4.74 -17.57 13.21
CA GLY A 278 3.69 -17.44 12.20
C GLY A 278 2.32 -17.33 12.84
N TRP A 279 1.36 -18.11 12.33
CA TRP A 279 -0.05 -18.03 12.69
C TRP A 279 -0.46 -19.13 13.67
N HIS A 280 -0.93 -18.75 14.85
CA HIS A 280 -1.41 -19.68 15.87
C HIS A 280 -2.71 -19.19 16.50
N CYS A 281 -3.58 -20.11 16.90
CA CYS A 281 -4.86 -19.78 17.51
C CYS A 281 -5.05 -20.45 18.87
N GLY A 282 -5.98 -19.91 19.65
CA GLY A 282 -6.35 -20.38 20.97
C GLY A 282 -7.56 -19.58 21.45
N THR A 283 -7.63 -19.36 22.75
CA THR A 283 -8.77 -18.70 23.42
C THR A 283 -8.31 -17.60 24.36
N ILE A 284 -9.15 -16.58 24.48
CA ILE A 284 -9.03 -15.55 25.52
C ILE A 284 -9.39 -16.18 26.87
N GLN A 285 -8.52 -16.03 27.87
CA GLN A 285 -8.75 -16.58 29.20
C GLN A 285 -9.22 -15.52 30.20
N GLN A 286 -8.54 -14.37 30.27
CA GLN A 286 -8.87 -13.28 31.19
C GLN A 286 -8.47 -11.95 30.57
N HIS A 287 -9.30 -10.92 30.71
CA HIS A 287 -8.91 -9.53 30.48
C HIS A 287 -8.33 -8.92 31.76
N ASP A 288 -7.79 -7.71 31.65
CA ASP A 288 -7.34 -6.89 32.78
C ASP A 288 -6.41 -7.63 33.75
N THR A 289 -5.45 -8.39 33.18
CA THR A 289 -4.46 -9.12 33.94
C THR A 289 -3.21 -8.26 34.13
N SER A 290 -2.61 -8.30 35.31
CA SER A 290 -1.26 -7.78 35.55
C SER A 290 -0.22 -8.88 35.44
N VAL A 291 0.86 -8.63 34.71
CA VAL A 291 1.98 -9.57 34.55
C VAL A 291 3.29 -8.87 34.91
N THR A 292 4.15 -9.53 35.68
CA THR A 292 5.44 -8.97 36.11
C THR A 292 6.57 -9.60 35.30
N TYR A 293 7.20 -8.78 34.46
CA TYR A 293 8.44 -9.11 33.76
C TYR A 293 9.66 -8.71 34.61
N ALA A 294 10.86 -9.06 34.14
CA ALA A 294 12.10 -8.68 34.81
C ALA A 294 12.28 -7.15 34.90
N GLU A 295 11.75 -6.43 33.91
CA GLU A 295 11.81 -4.98 33.78
C GLU A 295 10.73 -4.26 34.60
N GLY A 296 9.66 -4.95 35.00
CA GLY A 296 8.55 -4.40 35.79
C GLY A 296 7.19 -5.02 35.47
N THR A 297 6.18 -4.57 36.20
CA THR A 297 4.78 -4.98 36.00
C THR A 297 4.16 -4.24 34.81
N VAL A 298 3.39 -4.98 34.01
CA VAL A 298 2.53 -4.48 32.94
C VAL A 298 1.09 -4.82 33.30
N ASP A 299 0.25 -3.79 33.39
CA ASP A 299 -1.15 -3.89 33.79
C ASP A 299 -2.10 -3.88 32.58
N GLY A 300 -3.32 -4.40 32.75
CA GLY A 300 -4.38 -4.32 31.74
C GLY A 300 -4.20 -5.24 30.52
N VAL A 301 -3.27 -6.20 30.56
CA VAL A 301 -3.07 -7.14 29.45
C VAL A 301 -4.13 -8.23 29.43
N THR A 302 -4.38 -8.80 28.25
CA THR A 302 -5.29 -9.95 28.12
C THR A 302 -4.49 -11.25 28.03
N ARG A 303 -4.83 -12.20 28.89
CA ARG A 303 -4.25 -13.54 28.95
C ARG A 303 -4.92 -14.49 27.95
N THR A 304 -4.12 -15.30 27.26
CA THR A 304 -4.57 -16.26 26.25
C THR A 304 -3.83 -17.59 26.30
N THR A 305 -4.40 -18.62 25.67
CA THR A 305 -3.76 -19.94 25.47
C THR A 305 -2.86 -20.02 24.24
N VAL A 306 -2.75 -18.96 23.43
CA VAL A 306 -1.99 -19.01 22.18
C VAL A 306 -0.49 -19.07 22.49
N CYS A 307 0.28 -20.01 21.94
CA CYS A 307 1.73 -20.14 22.21
C CYS A 307 2.56 -19.08 21.49
N ALA A 308 3.55 -18.40 22.06
CA ALA A 308 4.41 -17.44 21.34
C ALA A 308 5.90 -17.63 21.70
N GLU A 309 6.79 -17.15 20.84
CA GLU A 309 8.24 -17.25 21.03
C GLU A 309 8.96 -15.91 20.76
N PRO A 310 10.23 -15.74 21.19
CA PRO A 310 10.99 -14.52 20.95
C PRO A 310 10.96 -14.06 19.48
N GLY A 311 10.60 -12.80 19.26
CA GLY A 311 10.39 -12.19 17.94
C GLY A 311 8.93 -12.11 17.50
N ASP A 312 7.99 -12.83 18.13
CA ASP A 312 6.54 -12.64 17.92
C ASP A 312 5.99 -11.42 18.67
N SER A 313 6.78 -10.86 19.60
CA SER A 313 6.53 -9.61 20.29
C SER A 313 6.05 -8.51 19.33
N GLY A 314 4.99 -7.81 19.73
CA GLY A 314 4.34 -6.78 18.92
C GLY A 314 3.37 -7.31 17.86
N GLY A 315 3.40 -8.61 17.54
CA GLY A 315 2.57 -9.23 16.50
C GLY A 315 1.07 -9.16 16.81
N SER A 316 0.25 -9.23 15.77
CA SER A 316 -1.20 -9.03 15.84
C SER A 316 -1.90 -10.16 16.59
N TYR A 317 -2.83 -9.84 17.49
CA TYR A 317 -3.92 -10.72 17.94
C TYR A 317 -5.24 -10.30 17.28
N ILE A 318 -5.92 -11.20 16.60
CA ILE A 318 -7.16 -10.94 15.86
C ILE A 318 -8.20 -12.03 16.14
N SER A 319 -9.46 -11.63 16.33
CA SER A 319 -10.60 -12.54 16.51
C SER A 319 -11.57 -12.34 15.34
N GLY A 320 -11.71 -13.34 14.48
CA GLY A 320 -12.37 -13.18 13.18
C GLY A 320 -11.67 -12.10 12.35
N THR A 321 -12.32 -10.95 12.19
CA THR A 321 -11.77 -9.76 11.52
C THR A 321 -11.54 -8.56 12.45
N GLN A 322 -11.64 -8.76 13.77
CA GLN A 322 -11.54 -7.71 14.78
C GLN A 322 -10.17 -7.74 15.46
N ALA A 323 -9.42 -6.64 15.33
CA ALA A 323 -8.15 -6.43 16.02
C ALA A 323 -8.36 -6.47 17.54
N GLN A 324 -7.58 -7.31 18.24
CA GLN A 324 -7.66 -7.49 19.69
C GLN A 324 -6.48 -6.83 20.41
N GLY A 325 -5.26 -6.99 19.90
CA GLY A 325 -4.08 -6.44 20.57
C GLY A 325 -2.74 -6.83 19.95
N VAL A 326 -1.66 -6.46 20.61
CA VAL A 326 -0.28 -6.76 20.19
C VAL A 326 0.40 -7.66 21.21
N THR A 327 1.15 -8.67 20.77
CA THR A 327 1.85 -9.62 21.65
C THR A 327 2.78 -8.87 22.61
N SER A 328 2.57 -9.02 23.92
CA SER A 328 3.43 -8.45 24.95
C SER A 328 4.50 -9.45 25.40
N GLY A 329 4.08 -10.65 25.80
CA GLY A 329 5.01 -11.68 26.22
C GLY A 329 4.28 -12.92 26.72
N GLY A 330 5.01 -13.87 27.30
CA GLY A 330 4.41 -15.10 27.79
C GLY A 330 5.41 -16.09 28.34
N SER A 331 4.95 -17.33 28.53
CA SER A 331 5.74 -18.47 28.97
C SER A 331 5.38 -19.72 28.16
N GLY A 332 6.31 -20.67 28.09
CA GLY A 332 6.18 -21.86 27.24
C GLY A 332 6.72 -21.62 25.83
N ASP A 333 6.24 -22.40 24.87
CA ASP A 333 6.64 -22.35 23.45
C ASP A 333 5.55 -22.97 22.56
N CYS A 334 5.74 -22.93 21.24
CA CYS A 334 4.78 -23.50 20.29
C CYS A 334 4.88 -25.01 20.08
N THR A 335 5.75 -25.70 20.82
CA THR A 335 5.83 -27.16 20.81
C THR A 335 5.05 -27.78 21.97
N ARG A 336 5.20 -27.25 23.18
CA ARG A 336 4.57 -27.74 24.42
C ARG A 336 3.35 -26.93 24.85
N GLY A 337 3.08 -25.82 24.17
CA GLY A 337 2.06 -24.86 24.56
C GLY A 337 2.59 -23.86 25.60
N GLY A 338 1.75 -22.90 25.95
CA GLY A 338 2.15 -21.79 26.80
C GLY A 338 0.98 -20.89 27.21
N THR A 339 1.29 -19.88 28.01
CA THR A 339 0.40 -18.75 28.31
C THR A 339 1.01 -17.50 27.74
N THR A 340 0.25 -16.73 26.98
CA THR A 340 0.71 -15.46 26.43
C THR A 340 -0.25 -14.34 26.74
N PHE A 341 0.29 -13.14 26.75
CA PHE A 341 -0.39 -11.90 27.07
C PHE A 341 -0.29 -10.96 25.89
N TYR A 342 -1.39 -10.28 25.56
CA TYR A 342 -1.38 -9.20 24.60
C TYR A 342 -1.82 -7.88 25.25
N GLN A 343 -1.19 -6.79 24.84
CA GLN A 343 -1.66 -5.44 25.13
C GLN A 343 -2.89 -5.15 24.24
N PRO A 344 -4.08 -4.85 24.81
CA PRO A 344 -5.27 -4.59 24.01
C PRO A 344 -5.09 -3.40 23.07
N ILE A 345 -5.65 -3.48 21.86
CA ILE A 345 -5.42 -2.48 20.81
C ILE A 345 -6.14 -1.16 21.08
N ASN A 346 -7.36 -1.20 21.63
CA ASN A 346 -8.19 -0.02 21.88
C ASN A 346 -7.49 1.02 22.80
N PRO A 347 -6.86 0.62 23.92
CA PRO A 347 -5.99 1.52 24.69
C PRO A 347 -4.85 2.15 23.87
N VAL A 348 -4.18 1.40 23.00
CA VAL A 348 -3.10 1.93 22.14
C VAL A 348 -3.64 3.00 21.18
N LEU A 349 -4.79 2.72 20.55
CA LEU A 349 -5.44 3.63 19.62
C LEU A 349 -5.87 4.92 20.33
N SER A 350 -6.49 4.81 21.50
CA SER A 350 -6.95 5.93 22.31
C SER A 350 -5.78 6.78 22.81
N ALA A 351 -4.78 6.16 23.46
CA ALA A 351 -3.66 6.87 24.08
C ALA A 351 -2.82 7.68 23.10
N TYR A 352 -2.69 7.21 21.86
CA TYR A 352 -1.85 7.86 20.84
C TYR A 352 -2.64 8.62 19.77
N GLY A 353 -3.98 8.59 19.82
CA GLY A 353 -4.86 9.23 18.84
C GLY A 353 -4.73 8.60 17.45
N LEU A 354 -4.72 7.27 17.38
CA LEU A 354 -4.50 6.51 16.16
C LEU A 354 -5.81 5.96 15.61
N THR A 355 -5.95 5.96 14.28
CA THR A 355 -7.04 5.28 13.56
C THR A 355 -6.53 3.99 12.94
N LEU A 356 -7.16 2.86 13.28
CA LEU A 356 -6.87 1.56 12.73
C LEU A 356 -7.17 1.52 11.23
N ARG A 357 -6.28 0.91 10.43
CA ARG A 357 -6.56 0.65 9.01
C ARG A 357 -7.51 -0.54 8.90
N THR A 358 -8.68 -0.29 8.31
CA THR A 358 -9.71 -1.32 8.09
C THR A 358 -10.12 -1.40 6.62
N THR A 359 -10.73 -2.51 6.22
CA THR A 359 -11.28 -2.71 4.87
C THR A 359 -12.34 -1.69 4.47
N THR A 360 -13.00 -1.07 5.45
CA THR A 360 -14.03 -0.05 5.28
C THR A 360 -13.48 1.38 5.23
N SER A 361 -12.17 1.57 5.46
CA SER A 361 -11.50 2.89 5.46
C SER A 361 -11.30 3.51 4.06
N GLY A 362 -11.94 2.96 3.02
CA GLY A 362 -11.80 3.40 1.63
C GLY A 362 -12.45 4.74 1.27
N SER A 363 -13.03 5.45 2.24
CA SER A 363 -13.58 6.81 2.03
C SER A 363 -13.52 7.63 3.32
N GLY A 364 -12.43 8.40 3.46
CA GLY A 364 -12.43 9.63 4.27
C GLY A 364 -12.68 9.51 5.77
N THR A 365 -12.32 8.42 6.43
CA THR A 365 -12.28 8.41 7.91
C THR A 365 -11.09 9.26 8.37
N SER A 366 -11.31 10.55 8.58
CA SER A 366 -10.34 11.45 9.21
C SER A 366 -10.13 11.06 10.68
N ALA A 367 -8.98 11.48 11.23
CA ALA A 367 -8.74 11.44 12.67
C ALA A 367 -9.92 12.12 13.40
N PRO A 368 -10.25 11.71 14.64
CA PRO A 368 -11.39 12.29 15.35
C PRO A 368 -11.25 13.82 15.42
N GLU A 369 -12.16 14.54 14.77
CA GLU A 369 -12.38 15.96 15.09
C GLU A 369 -12.83 16.02 16.55
N GLU A 370 -12.33 16.99 17.31
CA GLU A 370 -12.84 17.27 18.66
C GLU A 370 -14.31 17.67 18.57
N GLY A 371 -15.18 16.66 18.58
CA GLY A 371 -16.62 16.84 18.72
C GLY A 371 -16.94 17.37 20.12
N GLN A 372 -18.05 18.08 20.24
CA GLN A 372 -18.60 18.48 21.53
C GLN A 372 -18.67 17.27 22.47
N GLU A 373 -18.36 17.46 23.75
CA GLU A 373 -18.43 16.42 24.76
C GLU A 373 -19.80 15.72 24.70
N GLY A 374 -19.79 14.39 24.55
CA GLY A 374 -21.01 13.61 24.37
C GLY A 374 -21.52 13.47 22.93
N SER A 375 -20.85 14.00 21.91
CA SER A 375 -21.16 13.73 20.49
C SER A 375 -20.43 12.50 19.96
N TRP A 376 -21.05 11.77 19.04
CA TRP A 376 -20.40 10.65 18.34
C TRP A 376 -19.40 11.17 17.30
N ALA A 377 -18.25 10.51 17.21
CA ALA A 377 -17.17 10.80 16.28
C ALA A 377 -16.52 9.50 15.78
N ALA A 378 -16.26 9.43 14.47
CA ALA A 378 -15.47 8.35 13.87
C ALA A 378 -14.00 8.42 14.32
N GLY A 379 -13.31 7.28 14.34
CA GLY A 379 -11.91 7.17 14.79
C GLY A 379 -11.75 7.20 16.31
N ARG A 380 -12.77 7.58 17.08
CA ARG A 380 -12.74 7.52 18.55
C ARG A 380 -13.00 6.10 19.06
N VAL A 381 -12.27 5.71 20.10
CA VAL A 381 -12.55 4.48 20.87
C VAL A 381 -13.65 4.77 21.89
N TYR A 382 -14.69 3.95 21.90
CA TYR A 382 -15.75 3.97 22.90
C TYR A 382 -15.71 2.68 23.70
N GLU A 383 -15.76 2.82 25.02
CA GLU A 383 -15.92 1.69 25.94
C GLU A 383 -17.40 1.34 26.11
N VAL A 384 -17.70 0.11 26.54
CA VAL A 384 -19.05 -0.29 26.92
C VAL A 384 -19.65 0.70 27.93
N GLY A 385 -20.90 1.08 27.73
CA GLY A 385 -21.62 2.05 28.57
C GLY A 385 -21.33 3.51 28.23
N ALA A 386 -20.38 3.81 27.33
CA ALA A 386 -20.17 5.17 26.85
C ALA A 386 -21.43 5.69 26.14
N ARG A 387 -21.87 6.90 26.50
CA ARG A 387 -23.04 7.54 25.90
C ARG A 387 -22.64 8.62 24.90
N VAL A 388 -23.33 8.63 23.77
CA VAL A 388 -23.14 9.60 22.69
C VAL A 388 -24.47 10.08 22.17
N THR A 389 -24.48 11.27 21.58
CA THR A 389 -25.60 11.82 20.81
C THR A 389 -25.22 11.88 19.34
N LEU A 390 -26.13 11.45 18.47
CA LEU A 390 -26.05 11.63 17.02
C LEU A 390 -27.43 12.05 16.52
N ASP A 391 -27.51 13.15 15.77
CA ASP A 391 -28.76 13.70 15.22
C ASP A 391 -29.88 13.88 16.26
N GLY A 392 -29.51 14.30 17.49
CA GLY A 392 -30.45 14.50 18.60
C GLY A 392 -30.95 13.22 19.28
N VAL A 393 -30.40 12.05 18.92
CA VAL A 393 -30.72 10.77 19.54
C VAL A 393 -29.54 10.29 20.38
N SER A 394 -29.83 9.86 21.61
CA SER A 394 -28.84 9.30 22.52
C SER A 394 -28.65 7.80 22.28
N TYR A 395 -27.41 7.35 22.36
CA TYR A 395 -27.01 5.96 22.24
C TYR A 395 -26.01 5.60 23.33
N GLU A 396 -26.05 4.34 23.75
CA GLU A 396 -25.11 3.71 24.67
C GLU A 396 -24.33 2.61 23.94
N CYS A 397 -23.01 2.62 24.11
CA CYS A 397 -22.10 1.66 23.48
C CYS A 397 -22.25 0.27 24.13
N LEU A 398 -22.46 -0.75 23.31
CA LEU A 398 -22.69 -2.14 23.77
C LEU A 398 -21.41 -2.98 23.82
N GLN A 399 -20.40 -2.64 23.01
CA GLN A 399 -19.15 -3.39 22.89
C GLN A 399 -17.99 -2.42 22.68
N SER A 400 -16.90 -2.55 23.44
CA SER A 400 -15.75 -1.64 23.29
C SER A 400 -15.13 -1.74 21.90
N HIS A 401 -15.03 -0.62 21.18
CA HIS A 401 -14.53 -0.59 19.80
C HIS A 401 -14.05 0.81 19.37
N GLN A 402 -13.21 0.87 18.33
CA GLN A 402 -12.99 2.10 17.57
C GLN A 402 -14.14 2.32 16.58
N ALA A 403 -14.82 3.46 16.72
CA ALA A 403 -15.90 3.86 15.84
C ALA A 403 -15.42 4.10 14.40
N GLN A 404 -16.25 3.72 13.45
CA GLN A 404 -16.04 3.93 12.02
C GLN A 404 -17.31 4.54 11.42
N THR A 405 -17.22 5.24 10.29
CA THR A 405 -18.40 5.79 9.61
C THR A 405 -19.43 4.69 9.27
N ALA A 406 -18.96 3.50 8.88
CA ALA A 406 -19.84 2.36 8.65
C ALA A 406 -20.50 1.81 9.94
N TYR A 407 -20.00 2.18 11.12
CA TYR A 407 -20.46 1.75 12.44
C TYR A 407 -21.15 2.89 13.22
N GLN A 408 -21.70 3.87 12.51
CA GLN A 408 -22.50 4.93 13.14
C GLN A 408 -23.65 4.33 13.96
N PRO A 409 -24.04 4.94 15.11
CA PRO A 409 -25.00 4.37 16.05
C PRO A 409 -26.33 3.93 15.44
N ALA A 410 -26.88 4.71 14.52
CA ALA A 410 -28.13 4.36 13.82
C ALA A 410 -27.99 3.16 12.85
N LEU A 411 -26.78 2.87 12.38
CA LEU A 411 -26.49 1.85 11.36
C LEU A 411 -25.92 0.55 11.97
N ALA A 412 -25.49 0.57 13.24
CA ALA A 412 -24.84 -0.55 13.90
C ALA A 412 -25.50 -0.90 15.25
N PRO A 413 -26.74 -1.44 15.25
CA PRO A 413 -27.48 -1.77 16.47
C PRO A 413 -26.81 -2.88 17.32
N GLY A 414 -25.86 -3.63 16.76
CA GLY A 414 -25.03 -4.58 17.52
C GLY A 414 -23.92 -3.93 18.34
N LEU A 415 -23.60 -2.67 18.06
CA LEU A 415 -22.58 -1.88 18.76
C LEU A 415 -23.18 -0.74 19.59
N TRP A 416 -24.42 -0.35 19.28
CA TRP A 416 -25.08 0.80 19.90
C TRP A 416 -26.54 0.50 20.24
N GLN A 417 -26.95 0.87 21.44
CA GLN A 417 -28.33 0.84 21.88
C GLN A 417 -28.86 2.26 22.02
N ARG A 418 -30.00 2.56 21.39
CA ARG A 418 -30.70 3.84 21.61
C ARG A 418 -31.22 3.91 23.05
N VAL A 419 -31.02 5.04 23.73
CA VAL A 419 -31.44 5.29 25.12
C VAL A 419 -32.35 6.49 25.27
#